data_AF-A0A3E0AY42-F1
#
_entry.id   AF-A0A3E0AY42-F1
#
_cell.length_a   1.000
_cell.length_b   1.000
_cell.length_c   1.000
_cell.angle_alpha   90.00
_cell.angle_beta   90.00
_cell.angle_gamma   90.00
#
_symmetry.space_group_name_H-M   'P 1'
#
loop_
_entity.id
_entity.type
_entity.pdbx_description
1 polymer ?
#
loop_
_entity_poly.entity_id
_entity_poly.type
_entity_poly.pdbx_seq_one_letter_code
_entity_poly.pdbx_strand_id
1 'polypeptide(L)'
;MRWLILMLAGAFILTGCSNTDEPPIDEPETSEADTEESVTEETETTETADEEDAESEEESDENASVNTENISETEEAEEAAEPVDVMEGTELVSGYWINYSGEDDARSYMTRTEPMEYIPEQDYTVTAAAYVSYFYGSEFIKTNNYGHDGPHIIEQVPEADRIIVSFNDSEKDTVQLINEGREDASAGNEVNTTPDDLVGRGKPVEEGMQGTIMFGQDFLSGDDVFTGERIDDKGNFVEDADYYVTGALKYTPSEDYVITSPAYISFYNGRRFIETVEITAVPAYLPEVSGANYINISFNDDYLFELNIIELD
;
A
#
# COMPACT_ATOMS: atom_id res chain seq x y z
N MET A 1 34.49 23.46 46.73
CA MET A 1 35.30 22.29 47.15
C MET A 1 34.72 21.72 48.44
N ARG A 2 34.77 20.39 48.64
CA ARG A 2 34.91 19.63 49.92
C ARG A 2 34.05 20.07 51.15
N TRP A 3 33.28 19.23 51.84
CA TRP A 3 33.02 17.76 51.83
C TRP A 3 31.49 17.52 51.73
N LEU A 4 30.93 16.39 51.27
CA LEU A 4 31.22 14.95 51.42
C LEU A 4 30.89 14.40 52.83
N ILE A 5 29.63 13.99 53.01
CA ILE A 5 29.16 13.11 54.09
C ILE A 5 28.52 11.88 53.43
N LEU A 6 28.72 10.70 54.00
CA LEU A 6 28.29 9.40 53.48
C LEU A 6 27.95 8.48 54.66
N MET A 7 27.18 7.40 54.41
CA MET A 7 26.50 6.54 55.39
C MET A 7 25.19 7.18 55.93
N LEU A 8 24.15 6.44 56.31
CA LEU A 8 24.06 5.03 56.71
C LEU A 8 23.14 4.17 55.82
N ALA A 9 23.32 2.85 55.90
CA ALA A 9 22.35 1.87 55.41
C ALA A 9 21.30 1.54 56.50
N GLY A 10 20.10 1.15 56.09
CA GLY A 10 19.04 0.67 57.00
C GLY A 10 17.95 -0.10 56.24
N ALA A 11 17.88 -1.41 56.45
CA ALA A 11 16.89 -2.30 55.83
C ALA A 11 16.01 -2.95 56.90
N PHE A 12 14.71 -2.64 56.88
CA PHE A 12 13.64 -3.09 57.79
C PHE A 12 12.31 -2.58 57.18
N ILE A 13 11.16 -3.28 57.17
CA ILE A 13 10.77 -4.62 57.66
C ILE A 13 9.82 -5.27 56.63
N LEU A 14 9.88 -6.60 56.43
CA LEU A 14 8.82 -7.39 55.80
C LEU A 14 7.79 -7.87 56.84
N THR A 15 6.54 -7.41 56.75
CA THR A 15 5.33 -8.10 57.25
C THR A 15 4.07 -7.42 56.70
N GLY A 16 3.12 -8.20 56.17
CA GLY A 16 1.87 -7.68 55.62
C GLY A 16 0.97 -8.81 55.12
N CYS A 17 0.37 -9.57 56.05
CA CYS A 17 -0.50 -10.70 55.72
C CYS A 17 -1.98 -10.29 55.72
N SER A 18 -2.74 -10.77 54.73
CA SER A 18 -4.20 -10.88 54.82
C SER A 18 -4.70 -12.07 54.00
N ASN A 19 -5.57 -12.87 54.64
CA ASN A 19 -6.29 -14.04 54.13
C ASN A 19 -7.03 -13.75 52.80
N THR A 20 -7.48 -14.72 52.00
CA THR A 20 -8.29 -15.90 52.41
C THR A 20 -8.28 -17.02 51.35
N ASP A 21 -8.54 -18.25 51.79
CA ASP A 21 -8.61 -19.46 50.97
C ASP A 21 -9.85 -19.55 50.04
N GLU A 22 -9.69 -20.38 49.00
CA GLU A 22 -10.61 -21.20 48.17
C GLU A 22 -12.13 -21.28 48.43
N PRO A 23 -12.97 -21.73 47.45
CA PRO A 23 -12.64 -22.62 46.32
C PRO A 23 -13.16 -22.22 44.91
N PRO A 24 -12.76 -22.96 43.85
CA PRO A 24 -13.42 -22.90 42.53
C PRO A 24 -14.82 -23.54 42.54
N ILE A 25 -15.58 -23.32 41.47
CA ILE A 25 -16.88 -23.97 41.20
C ILE A 25 -16.88 -24.42 39.72
N ASP A 26 -17.24 -25.68 39.48
CA ASP A 26 -17.30 -26.32 38.16
C ASP A 26 -18.57 -25.95 37.35
N GLU A 27 -18.58 -26.41 36.10
CA GLU A 27 -19.67 -26.31 35.13
C GLU A 27 -20.94 -27.09 35.56
N PRO A 28 -22.07 -26.83 34.86
CA PRO A 28 -22.99 -27.91 34.51
C PRO A 28 -23.26 -28.01 32.99
N GLU A 29 -23.52 -29.24 32.53
CA GLU A 29 -23.61 -29.62 31.11
C GLU A 29 -24.94 -29.26 30.39
N THR A 30 -24.85 -29.15 29.06
CA THR A 30 -25.80 -29.56 27.99
C THR A 30 -27.32 -29.36 28.12
N SER A 31 -27.93 -28.92 27.01
CA SER A 31 -29.17 -29.55 26.50
C SER A 31 -29.28 -29.46 24.97
N GLU A 32 -29.28 -30.60 24.28
CA GLU A 32 -29.65 -30.71 22.86
C GLU A 32 -31.18 -30.84 22.72
N ALA A 33 -31.74 -30.37 21.60
CA ALA A 33 -32.97 -30.91 20.99
C ALA A 33 -33.19 -30.33 19.57
N ASP A 34 -33.35 -31.19 18.57
CA ASP A 34 -33.84 -30.85 17.23
C ASP A 34 -35.32 -30.42 17.22
N THR A 35 -35.82 -29.93 16.08
CA THR A 35 -36.88 -30.62 15.27
C THR A 35 -37.24 -29.83 14.00
N GLU A 36 -36.79 -30.37 12.85
CA GLU A 36 -37.48 -30.55 11.55
C GLU A 36 -38.21 -29.41 10.78
N GLU A 37 -38.30 -29.70 9.47
CA GLU A 37 -38.77 -28.94 8.32
C GLU A 37 -40.24 -28.47 8.31
N SER A 38 -40.55 -27.57 7.37
CA SER A 38 -41.75 -27.73 6.52
C SER A 38 -41.51 -27.19 5.10
N VAL A 39 -41.87 -27.98 4.09
CA VAL A 39 -41.86 -27.64 2.66
C VAL A 39 -43.20 -27.04 2.21
N THR A 40 -43.22 -26.20 1.15
CA THR A 40 -44.23 -26.07 0.05
C THR A 40 -44.15 -24.67 -0.62
N GLU A 41 -44.65 -24.41 -1.83
CA GLU A 41 -44.56 -25.10 -3.15
C GLU A 41 -45.20 -24.18 -4.24
N GLU A 42 -44.68 -24.20 -5.48
CA GLU A 42 -45.30 -23.63 -6.72
C GLU A 42 -45.61 -22.09 -6.74
N THR A 43 -46.04 -21.41 -7.84
CA THR A 43 -46.38 -21.82 -9.23
C THR A 43 -46.09 -20.71 -10.27
N GLU A 44 -45.51 -21.08 -11.42
CA GLU A 44 -45.79 -20.71 -12.84
C GLU A 44 -46.07 -19.26 -13.40
N THR A 45 -45.43 -18.97 -14.56
CA THR A 45 -45.97 -18.34 -15.83
C THR A 45 -46.28 -16.82 -15.88
N THR A 46 -46.34 -16.10 -17.03
CA THR A 46 -46.05 -16.33 -18.49
C THR A 46 -45.91 -15.00 -19.27
N GLU A 47 -45.22 -15.03 -20.43
CA GLU A 47 -45.44 -14.16 -21.62
C GLU A 47 -45.22 -12.62 -21.46
N THR A 48 -45.12 -11.77 -22.50
CA THR A 48 -45.23 -11.90 -23.97
C THR A 48 -43.98 -11.34 -24.71
N ALA A 49 -43.85 -11.61 -26.01
CA ALA A 49 -42.93 -10.91 -26.91
C ALA A 49 -43.62 -9.71 -27.61
N ASP A 50 -42.83 -8.87 -28.31
CA ASP A 50 -43.12 -8.47 -29.70
C ASP A 50 -41.87 -7.87 -30.37
N GLU A 51 -41.74 -8.08 -31.68
CA GLU A 51 -40.85 -7.36 -32.60
C GLU A 51 -41.72 -6.40 -33.44
N GLU A 52 -41.25 -5.19 -33.77
CA GLU A 52 -41.60 -4.58 -35.07
C GLU A 52 -40.40 -3.82 -35.65
N ASP A 53 -40.27 -3.94 -36.97
CA ASP A 53 -39.26 -3.33 -37.85
C ASP A 53 -39.93 -2.21 -38.68
N ALA A 54 -39.22 -1.10 -38.94
CA ALA A 54 -39.77 0.06 -39.64
C ALA A 54 -38.70 1.00 -40.23
N GLU A 55 -38.19 0.67 -41.43
CA GLU A 55 -37.49 1.65 -42.27
C GLU A 55 -38.45 2.72 -42.85
N SER A 56 -37.93 3.94 -43.05
CA SER A 56 -38.18 4.73 -44.28
C SER A 56 -37.20 5.91 -44.39
N GLU A 57 -36.69 6.14 -45.59
CA GLU A 57 -35.92 7.33 -46.00
C GLU A 57 -36.85 8.52 -46.32
N GLU A 58 -36.32 9.75 -46.36
CA GLU A 58 -36.16 10.51 -47.63
C GLU A 58 -35.31 11.82 -47.46
N GLU A 59 -34.98 12.45 -48.59
CA GLU A 59 -33.98 13.52 -48.86
C GLU A 59 -34.35 14.92 -48.27
N SER A 60 -33.57 16.01 -48.31
CA SER A 60 -32.31 16.43 -49.01
C SER A 60 -31.51 17.44 -48.11
N ASP A 61 -30.49 18.25 -48.48
CA ASP A 61 -29.96 18.73 -49.79
C ASP A 61 -28.52 19.33 -49.75
N GLU A 62 -28.01 19.67 -50.94
CA GLU A 62 -26.90 20.58 -51.34
C GLU A 62 -25.76 21.07 -50.37
N ASN A 63 -24.54 20.57 -50.67
CA ASN A 63 -23.40 21.35 -51.20
C ASN A 63 -22.62 22.36 -50.31
N ALA A 64 -21.43 21.94 -49.83
CA ALA A 64 -20.31 22.85 -49.52
C ALA A 64 -18.94 22.20 -49.78
N SER A 65 -18.33 22.45 -50.95
CA SER A 65 -16.95 22.01 -51.25
C SER A 65 -15.92 22.84 -50.47
N VAL A 66 -15.28 22.25 -49.45
CA VAL A 66 -14.12 22.83 -48.74
C VAL A 66 -12.90 21.93 -48.94
N ASN A 67 -11.75 22.56 -49.17
CA ASN A 67 -10.51 21.92 -49.56
C ASN A 67 -9.73 21.38 -48.35
N THR A 68 -9.94 20.12 -47.99
CA THR A 68 -9.12 19.44 -46.97
C THR A 68 -7.73 19.17 -47.54
N GLU A 69 -6.70 19.80 -46.98
CA GLU A 69 -5.32 19.45 -47.28
C GLU A 69 -4.99 18.10 -46.67
N ASN A 70 -4.45 17.18 -47.48
CA ASN A 70 -4.02 15.86 -47.03
C ASN A 70 -2.70 15.99 -46.25
N ILE A 71 -2.79 16.49 -45.02
CA ILE A 71 -1.73 16.30 -44.02
C ILE A 71 -1.74 14.82 -43.68
N SER A 72 -0.86 14.07 -44.34
CA SER A 72 -0.52 12.71 -43.94
C SER A 72 0.32 12.86 -42.68
N GLU A 73 -0.34 12.93 -41.52
CA GLU A 73 0.32 12.71 -40.24
C GLU A 73 0.78 11.26 -40.25
N THR A 74 2.04 11.08 -40.69
CA THR A 74 2.75 9.84 -40.50
C THR A 74 3.13 9.83 -39.03
N GLU A 75 2.27 9.24 -38.20
CA GLU A 75 2.68 8.75 -36.90
C GLU A 75 3.90 7.85 -37.15
N GLU A 76 5.07 8.30 -36.69
CA GLU A 76 6.23 7.43 -36.57
C GLU A 76 5.87 6.45 -35.47
N ALA A 77 5.26 5.33 -35.86
CA ALA A 77 5.00 4.22 -34.96
C ALA A 77 6.34 3.84 -34.32
N GLU A 78 6.48 4.11 -33.02
CA GLU A 78 7.66 3.72 -32.28
C GLU A 78 7.83 2.21 -32.43
N GLU A 79 9.04 1.80 -32.83
CA GLU A 79 9.35 0.38 -33.02
C GLU A 79 9.28 -0.28 -31.65
N ALA A 80 8.16 -1.00 -31.39
CA ALA A 80 7.82 -1.52 -30.08
C ALA A 80 9.03 -2.29 -29.50
N ALA A 81 9.42 -1.92 -28.29
CA ALA A 81 10.61 -2.49 -27.66
C ALA A 81 10.43 -4.01 -27.52
N GLU A 82 11.42 -4.77 -28.01
CA GLU A 82 11.47 -6.23 -27.87
C GLU A 82 11.32 -6.62 -26.39
N PRO A 83 10.52 -7.64 -26.05
CA PRO A 83 10.20 -8.00 -24.67
C PRO A 83 11.45 -8.41 -23.88
N VAL A 84 11.54 -7.92 -22.64
CA VAL A 84 12.68 -8.10 -21.72
C VAL A 84 12.21 -8.78 -20.43
N ASP A 85 13.07 -9.66 -19.89
CA ASP A 85 12.92 -10.20 -18.55
C ASP A 85 13.41 -9.19 -17.51
N VAL A 86 12.48 -8.52 -16.80
CA VAL A 86 12.83 -7.49 -15.81
C VAL A 86 13.40 -8.07 -14.51
N MET A 87 13.45 -9.39 -14.37
CA MET A 87 14.21 -10.06 -13.32
C MET A 87 15.70 -10.22 -13.67
N GLU A 88 16.13 -10.01 -14.93
CA GLU A 88 17.54 -10.19 -15.31
C GLU A 88 18.43 -9.11 -14.67
N GLY A 89 19.27 -9.54 -13.73
CA GLY A 89 20.23 -8.67 -13.02
C GLY A 89 19.75 -8.16 -11.66
N THR A 90 18.49 -8.39 -11.30
CA THR A 90 17.96 -8.08 -9.96
C THR A 90 18.56 -9.00 -8.90
N GLU A 91 18.86 -8.46 -7.71
CA GLU A 91 19.38 -9.27 -6.59
C GLU A 91 18.31 -10.21 -6.01
N LEU A 92 18.74 -11.41 -5.60
CA LEU A 92 17.86 -12.48 -5.10
C LEU A 92 18.11 -12.78 -3.62
N VAL A 93 17.04 -12.80 -2.83
CA VAL A 93 17.02 -13.09 -1.40
C VAL A 93 16.48 -14.50 -1.17
N SER A 94 17.37 -15.46 -0.93
CA SER A 94 17.01 -16.86 -0.69
C SER A 94 16.53 -17.12 0.74
N GLY A 95 15.53 -17.99 0.85
CA GLY A 95 14.97 -18.47 2.12
C GLY A 95 13.76 -17.69 2.63
N TYR A 96 13.19 -16.80 1.82
CA TYR A 96 12.03 -15.96 2.17
C TYR A 96 11.05 -15.87 1.00
N TRP A 97 9.80 -15.52 1.31
CA TRP A 97 8.80 -14.99 0.39
C TRP A 97 8.05 -13.85 1.08
N ILE A 98 7.52 -12.92 0.29
CA ILE A 98 6.60 -11.91 0.82
C ILE A 98 5.24 -12.57 1.06
N ASN A 99 4.76 -12.49 2.30
CA ASN A 99 3.49 -13.10 2.69
C ASN A 99 2.27 -12.20 2.34
N TYR A 100 1.07 -12.63 2.73
CA TYR A 100 -0.17 -11.86 2.53
C TYR A 100 -0.32 -10.64 3.47
N SER A 101 0.68 -10.31 4.27
CA SER A 101 0.78 -9.11 5.11
C SER A 101 1.93 -8.19 4.68
N GLY A 102 2.59 -8.48 3.55
CA GLY A 102 3.75 -7.72 3.06
C GLY A 102 5.08 -8.01 3.76
N GLU A 103 5.12 -8.96 4.71
CA GLU A 103 6.33 -9.27 5.49
C GLU A 103 7.17 -10.40 4.85
N ASP A 104 8.48 -10.37 5.09
CA ASP A 104 9.44 -11.45 4.79
C ASP A 104 9.18 -12.69 5.67
N ASP A 105 8.39 -13.65 5.19
CA ASP A 105 8.15 -14.92 5.89
C ASP A 105 9.26 -15.95 5.59
N ALA A 106 9.89 -16.45 6.66
CA ALA A 106 11.09 -17.28 6.59
C ALA A 106 10.77 -18.72 6.12
N ARG A 107 11.00 -18.98 4.83
CA ARG A 107 10.57 -20.19 4.13
C ARG A 107 11.69 -20.73 3.26
N SER A 108 12.45 -21.70 3.80
CA SER A 108 13.77 -22.15 3.28
C SER A 108 13.81 -22.82 1.90
N TYR A 109 12.71 -22.83 1.16
CA TYR A 109 12.60 -23.33 -0.22
C TYR A 109 12.06 -22.26 -1.18
N MET A 110 11.76 -21.07 -0.68
CA MET A 110 11.42 -19.90 -1.47
C MET A 110 12.67 -19.04 -1.68
N THR A 111 12.70 -18.32 -2.79
CA THR A 111 13.62 -17.21 -3.08
C THR A 111 12.78 -16.07 -3.64
N ARG A 112 13.09 -14.82 -3.26
CA ARG A 112 12.43 -13.63 -3.82
C ARG A 112 13.43 -12.71 -4.51
N THR A 113 12.93 -11.82 -5.36
CA THR A 113 13.69 -10.63 -5.79
C THR A 113 13.80 -9.62 -4.65
N GLU A 114 14.72 -8.67 -4.77
CA GLU A 114 14.53 -7.34 -4.17
C GLU A 114 13.43 -6.55 -4.93
N PRO A 115 12.95 -5.39 -4.41
CA PRO A 115 11.95 -4.59 -5.11
C PRO A 115 12.39 -4.16 -6.50
N MET A 116 11.51 -4.38 -7.48
CA MET A 116 11.68 -3.96 -8.88
C MET A 116 10.67 -2.85 -9.20
N GLU A 117 11.05 -1.95 -10.12
CA GLU A 117 10.17 -0.92 -10.68
C GLU A 117 9.03 -1.57 -11.49
N TYR A 118 7.84 -1.01 -11.40
CA TYR A 118 6.62 -1.53 -12.02
C TYR A 118 5.81 -0.38 -12.65
N ILE A 119 5.34 -0.60 -13.88
CA ILE A 119 4.53 0.34 -14.65
C ILE A 119 3.10 -0.24 -14.73
N PRO A 120 2.11 0.30 -14.00
CA PRO A 120 0.78 -0.31 -13.91
C PRO A 120 0.03 -0.42 -15.25
N GLU A 121 0.31 0.47 -16.19
CA GLU A 121 -0.27 0.48 -17.54
C GLU A 121 0.37 -0.54 -18.50
N GLN A 122 1.40 -1.28 -18.06
CA GLN A 122 2.10 -2.29 -18.83
C GLN A 122 1.68 -3.70 -18.41
N ASP A 123 1.37 -4.55 -19.40
CA ASP A 123 1.19 -5.99 -19.16
C ASP A 123 2.54 -6.66 -18.87
N TYR A 124 2.58 -7.54 -17.87
CA TYR A 124 3.73 -8.42 -17.61
C TYR A 124 3.28 -9.87 -17.54
N THR A 125 4.10 -10.79 -18.07
CA THR A 125 3.89 -12.24 -17.99
C THR A 125 4.93 -12.88 -17.08
N VAL A 126 4.50 -13.54 -16.01
CA VAL A 126 5.37 -14.43 -15.22
C VAL A 126 5.38 -15.83 -15.82
N THR A 127 6.57 -16.40 -16.04
CA THR A 127 6.73 -17.64 -16.84
C THR A 127 6.59 -18.94 -16.04
N ALA A 128 6.55 -18.86 -14.71
CA ALA A 128 6.48 -20.00 -13.80
C ALA A 128 5.70 -19.62 -12.53
N ALA A 129 5.35 -20.63 -11.71
CA ALA A 129 4.58 -20.44 -10.49
C ALA A 129 5.31 -19.53 -9.48
N ALA A 130 4.68 -18.42 -9.14
CA ALA A 130 5.25 -17.37 -8.30
C ALA A 130 4.16 -16.57 -7.58
N TYR A 131 4.53 -15.97 -6.46
CA TYR A 131 3.77 -14.94 -5.79
C TYR A 131 4.30 -13.58 -6.26
N VAL A 132 3.47 -12.73 -6.84
CA VAL A 132 3.83 -11.32 -7.12
C VAL A 132 3.17 -10.45 -6.06
N SER A 133 4.00 -9.66 -5.40
CA SER A 133 3.63 -8.79 -4.28
C SER A 133 3.81 -7.34 -4.72
N TYR A 134 2.73 -6.56 -4.66
CA TYR A 134 2.65 -5.20 -5.18
C TYR A 134 2.81 -4.20 -4.04
N PHE A 135 3.54 -3.12 -4.31
CA PHE A 135 3.90 -2.09 -3.33
C PHE A 135 3.77 -0.68 -3.92
N TYR A 136 3.59 0.30 -3.04
CA TYR A 136 3.76 1.72 -3.33
C TYR A 136 4.87 2.32 -2.46
N GLY A 137 6.07 2.49 -3.03
CA GLY A 137 7.31 2.88 -2.35
C GLY A 137 7.81 1.81 -1.39
N SER A 138 7.17 1.76 -0.22
CA SER A 138 7.35 0.78 0.85
C SER A 138 6.03 0.32 1.50
N GLU A 139 4.88 0.92 1.14
CA GLU A 139 3.56 0.44 1.56
C GLU A 139 3.21 -0.82 0.77
N PHE A 140 2.84 -1.90 1.48
CA PHE A 140 2.34 -3.13 0.87
C PHE A 140 0.90 -2.95 0.39
N ILE A 141 0.57 -3.46 -0.80
CA ILE A 141 -0.79 -3.42 -1.36
C ILE A 141 -1.41 -4.82 -1.29
N LYS A 142 -0.84 -5.80 -2.00
CA LYS A 142 -1.34 -7.19 -2.03
C LYS A 142 -0.31 -8.16 -2.59
N THR A 143 -0.51 -9.45 -2.29
CA THR A 143 0.22 -10.59 -2.86
C THR A 143 -0.75 -11.52 -3.61
N ASN A 144 -0.51 -11.70 -4.91
CA ASN A 144 -1.23 -12.63 -5.79
C ASN A 144 -0.39 -13.87 -6.08
N ASN A 145 -1.02 -15.05 -6.06
CA ASN A 145 -0.37 -16.34 -6.33
C ASN A 145 -0.70 -16.87 -7.73
N TYR A 146 0.29 -16.91 -8.61
CA TYR A 146 0.19 -17.40 -9.99
C TYR A 146 0.60 -18.89 -10.06
N GLY A 147 -0.20 -19.68 -10.79
CA GLY A 147 -0.24 -21.13 -10.67
C GLY A 147 0.87 -21.91 -11.41
N HIS A 148 0.79 -23.24 -11.34
CA HIS A 148 1.69 -24.17 -12.05
C HIS A 148 1.18 -24.56 -13.45
N ASP A 149 0.06 -23.99 -13.89
CA ASP A 149 -0.71 -24.41 -15.07
C ASP A 149 -0.30 -23.70 -16.38
N GLY A 150 0.55 -22.67 -16.32
CA GLY A 150 1.15 -22.03 -17.49
C GLY A 150 1.99 -20.79 -17.11
N PRO A 151 2.46 -20.04 -18.11
CA PRO A 151 2.74 -18.62 -17.90
C PRO A 151 1.43 -17.86 -17.63
N HIS A 152 1.48 -16.83 -16.80
CA HIS A 152 0.32 -16.01 -16.44
C HIS A 152 0.62 -14.54 -16.71
N ILE A 153 -0.32 -13.83 -17.33
CA ILE A 153 -0.33 -12.36 -17.27
C ILE A 153 -0.68 -11.98 -15.83
N ILE A 154 0.03 -11.02 -15.25
CA ILE A 154 -0.20 -10.59 -13.88
C ILE A 154 -1.29 -9.50 -13.83
N GLU A 155 -1.97 -9.37 -12.70
CA GLU A 155 -2.95 -8.31 -12.48
C GLU A 155 -2.29 -6.93 -12.64
N GLN A 156 -2.94 -6.03 -13.39
CA GLN A 156 -2.60 -4.61 -13.41
C GLN A 156 -3.06 -3.96 -12.09
N VAL A 157 -2.17 -3.24 -11.40
CA VAL A 157 -2.46 -2.61 -10.10
C VAL A 157 -2.11 -1.12 -10.17
N PRO A 158 -3.06 -0.24 -10.55
CA PRO A 158 -2.84 1.21 -10.73
C PRO A 158 -2.25 1.94 -9.53
N GLU A 159 -2.43 1.38 -8.34
CA GLU A 159 -2.00 1.95 -7.06
C GLU A 159 -0.53 1.61 -6.71
N ALA A 160 0.15 0.78 -7.50
CA ALA A 160 1.52 0.32 -7.26
C ALA A 160 2.58 1.11 -8.06
N ASP A 161 3.81 1.19 -7.54
CA ASP A 161 5.02 1.61 -8.28
C ASP A 161 6.09 0.50 -8.35
N ARG A 162 5.90 -0.58 -7.56
CA ARG A 162 6.90 -1.63 -7.33
C ARG A 162 6.29 -3.00 -7.19
N ILE A 163 7.08 -4.02 -7.52
CA ILE A 163 6.76 -5.42 -7.29
C ILE A 163 7.93 -6.21 -6.71
N ILE A 164 7.61 -7.26 -5.97
CA ILE A 164 8.53 -8.31 -5.52
C ILE A 164 7.99 -9.66 -6.01
N VAL A 165 8.81 -10.43 -6.72
CA VAL A 165 8.44 -11.77 -7.20
C VAL A 165 9.07 -12.82 -6.28
N SER A 166 8.26 -13.64 -5.63
CA SER A 166 8.68 -14.74 -4.75
C SER A 166 8.31 -16.10 -5.33
N PHE A 167 9.29 -16.98 -5.52
CA PHE A 167 9.16 -18.24 -6.26
C PHE A 167 9.88 -19.38 -5.53
N ASN A 168 9.72 -20.62 -5.99
CA ASN A 168 10.47 -21.75 -5.42
C ASN A 168 11.94 -21.71 -5.88
N ASP A 169 12.90 -21.98 -5.00
CA ASP A 169 14.33 -21.97 -5.33
C ASP A 169 14.72 -23.00 -6.43
N SER A 170 13.84 -23.98 -6.74
CA SER A 170 13.99 -24.84 -7.91
C SER A 170 13.82 -24.11 -9.26
N GLU A 171 13.05 -23.03 -9.29
CA GLU A 171 12.68 -22.30 -10.51
C GLU A 171 13.56 -21.07 -10.78
N LYS A 172 14.55 -20.76 -9.94
CA LYS A 172 15.38 -19.54 -10.08
C LYS A 172 16.16 -19.42 -11.39
N ASP A 173 16.36 -20.54 -12.09
CA ASP A 173 17.06 -20.63 -13.38
C ASP A 173 16.06 -20.70 -14.56
N THR A 174 14.74 -20.57 -14.30
CA THR A 174 13.63 -20.77 -15.26
C THR A 174 12.48 -19.76 -15.15
N VAL A 175 12.26 -19.18 -13.97
CA VAL A 175 11.30 -18.08 -13.74
C VAL A 175 11.83 -16.80 -14.36
N GLN A 176 10.94 -16.07 -15.00
CA GLN A 176 11.17 -14.78 -15.64
C GLN A 176 9.94 -13.92 -15.43
N LEU A 177 10.11 -12.60 -15.44
CA LEU A 177 9.00 -11.65 -15.55
C LEU A 177 9.18 -10.84 -16.83
N ILE A 178 8.48 -11.24 -17.88
CA ILE A 178 8.54 -10.57 -19.18
C ILE A 178 7.65 -9.35 -19.16
N ASN A 179 8.13 -8.18 -19.59
CA ASN A 179 7.34 -6.94 -19.66
C ASN A 179 6.41 -6.86 -20.89
N GLU A 180 5.73 -7.96 -21.20
CA GLU A 180 4.73 -8.09 -22.26
C GLU A 180 3.65 -9.10 -21.83
N GLY A 181 2.39 -8.87 -22.22
CA GLY A 181 1.31 -9.86 -22.14
C GLY A 181 1.39 -10.87 -23.29
N ARG A 182 1.86 -12.10 -23.00
CA ARG A 182 2.14 -13.10 -24.05
C ARG A 182 0.88 -13.84 -24.53
N GLU A 183 0.80 -14.11 -25.84
CA GLU A 183 -0.29 -14.90 -26.44
C GLU A 183 -0.49 -16.31 -25.86
N ASP A 184 0.56 -16.91 -25.26
CA ASP A 184 0.51 -18.24 -24.65
C ASP A 184 0.28 -18.23 -23.12
N ALA A 185 0.10 -17.04 -22.52
CA ALA A 185 -0.20 -16.87 -21.11
C ALA A 185 -1.71 -16.83 -20.83
N SER A 186 -2.11 -17.30 -19.64
CA SER A 186 -3.47 -17.13 -19.13
C SER A 186 -3.66 -15.78 -18.45
N ALA A 187 -4.85 -15.21 -18.59
CA ALA A 187 -5.30 -13.97 -17.95
C ALA A 187 -6.77 -14.09 -17.54
N GLY A 188 -7.28 -13.16 -16.73
CA GLY A 188 -8.66 -13.15 -16.22
C GLY A 188 -8.93 -14.18 -15.12
N ASN A 189 -7.88 -14.74 -14.52
CA ASN A 189 -7.96 -15.70 -13.40
C ASN A 189 -7.20 -15.20 -12.15
N GLU A 190 -6.91 -13.90 -12.09
CA GLU A 190 -6.18 -13.21 -11.02
C GLU A 190 -7.07 -13.08 -9.78
N VAL A 191 -7.31 -14.21 -9.10
CA VAL A 191 -7.96 -14.19 -7.79
C VAL A 191 -7.00 -13.51 -6.81
N ASN A 192 -7.38 -12.35 -6.28
CA ASN A 192 -6.67 -11.74 -5.16
C ASN A 192 -6.57 -12.77 -4.02
N THR A 193 -5.35 -13.21 -3.72
CA THR A 193 -5.09 -14.20 -2.67
C THR A 193 -4.78 -13.56 -1.32
N THR A 194 -4.71 -12.24 -1.25
CA THR A 194 -4.59 -11.48 -0.01
C THR A 194 -5.98 -11.30 0.62
N PRO A 195 -6.18 -11.65 1.90
CA PRO A 195 -7.42 -11.36 2.62
C PRO A 195 -7.80 -9.89 2.56
N ASP A 196 -9.09 -9.58 2.42
CA ASP A 196 -9.59 -8.20 2.26
C ASP A 196 -9.16 -7.25 3.40
N ASP A 197 -8.92 -7.78 4.60
CA ASP A 197 -8.44 -7.04 5.78
C ASP A 197 -6.92 -6.78 5.81
N LEU A 198 -6.18 -7.29 4.82
CA LEU A 198 -4.73 -7.11 4.64
C LEU A 198 -4.37 -6.42 3.32
N VAL A 199 -5.36 -6.02 2.50
CA VAL A 199 -5.13 -5.24 1.28
C VAL A 199 -4.84 -3.79 1.66
N GLY A 200 -3.63 -3.32 1.36
CA GLY A 200 -3.23 -1.91 1.54
C GLY A 200 -3.77 -1.00 0.44
N ARG A 201 -3.60 0.31 0.60
CA ARG A 201 -4.21 1.31 -0.29
C ARG A 201 -3.32 1.66 -1.47
N GLY A 202 -2.01 1.69 -1.26
CA GLY A 202 -1.06 2.15 -2.26
C GLY A 202 -1.22 3.64 -2.58
N LYS A 203 -0.99 4.02 -3.83
CA LYS A 203 -1.07 5.41 -4.29
C LYS A 203 -2.46 6.02 -4.04
N PRO A 204 -2.57 7.17 -3.34
CA PRO A 204 -3.82 7.92 -3.21
C PRO A 204 -4.37 8.37 -4.57
N VAL A 205 -5.68 8.24 -4.74
CA VAL A 205 -6.39 8.74 -5.93
C VAL A 205 -6.47 10.27 -5.87
N GLU A 206 -5.75 10.94 -6.77
CA GLU A 206 -5.72 12.41 -6.84
C GLU A 206 -7.05 13.02 -7.33
N GLU A 207 -7.80 12.31 -8.19
CA GLU A 207 -9.05 12.84 -8.76
C GLU A 207 -10.16 12.93 -7.68
N GLY A 208 -10.50 14.15 -7.30
CA GLY A 208 -11.57 14.44 -6.35
C GLY A 208 -11.15 14.48 -4.87
N MET A 209 -9.84 14.36 -4.58
CA MET A 209 -9.28 14.48 -3.23
C MET A 209 -9.72 15.79 -2.57
N GLN A 210 -10.50 15.67 -1.50
CA GLN A 210 -11.05 16.77 -0.70
C GLN A 210 -10.60 16.60 0.75
N GLY A 211 -10.37 17.73 1.43
CA GLY A 211 -9.79 17.75 2.77
C GLY A 211 -9.25 19.11 3.18
N THR A 212 -8.75 19.17 4.41
CA THR A 212 -8.17 20.35 5.04
C THR A 212 -6.64 20.30 4.98
N ILE A 213 -6.01 21.35 4.41
CA ILE A 213 -4.55 21.51 4.44
C ILE A 213 -4.11 21.81 5.88
N MET A 214 -3.43 20.83 6.49
CA MET A 214 -2.88 20.88 7.84
C MET A 214 -1.48 21.48 7.90
N PHE A 215 -0.73 21.39 6.80
CA PHE A 215 0.55 22.04 6.56
C PHE A 215 0.76 22.21 5.05
N GLY A 216 1.46 23.26 4.63
CA GLY A 216 1.67 23.62 3.23
C GLY A 216 2.33 24.99 3.08
N GLN A 217 2.41 25.54 1.86
CA GLN A 217 3.13 26.79 1.57
C GLN A 217 2.74 27.99 2.48
N ASP A 218 1.46 28.12 2.84
CA ASP A 218 0.96 29.20 3.71
C ASP A 218 1.46 29.12 5.17
N PHE A 219 2.01 27.97 5.57
CA PHE A 219 2.50 27.66 6.92
C PHE A 219 4.04 27.72 7.03
N LEU A 220 4.73 28.32 6.05
CA LEU A 220 6.20 28.43 6.03
C LEU A 220 6.71 29.73 6.70
N SER A 221 6.02 30.20 7.73
CA SER A 221 6.45 31.36 8.50
C SER A 221 7.54 30.96 9.51
N GLY A 222 8.40 31.89 9.90
CA GLY A 222 9.64 31.59 10.63
C GLY A 222 9.49 31.09 12.09
N ASP A 223 8.25 30.92 12.57
CA ASP A 223 7.94 30.27 13.86
C ASP A 223 7.41 28.82 13.67
N ASP A 224 7.08 28.42 12.44
CA ASP A 224 6.38 27.17 12.10
C ASP A 224 7.30 26.03 11.62
N VAL A 225 8.53 26.35 11.21
CA VAL A 225 9.56 25.40 10.75
C VAL A 225 10.93 25.70 11.36
N PHE A 226 11.68 24.65 11.68
CA PHE A 226 13.08 24.68 12.12
C PHE A 226 13.98 24.31 10.93
N THR A 227 15.13 24.98 10.76
CA THR A 227 15.98 24.87 9.57
C THR A 227 17.36 24.29 9.88
N GLY A 228 17.88 23.39 9.05
CA GLY A 228 19.22 22.81 9.20
C GLY A 228 19.28 21.63 10.19
N GLU A 229 18.13 21.01 10.47
CA GLU A 229 18.00 19.81 11.29
C GLU A 229 17.00 18.85 10.64
N ARG A 230 17.09 17.56 10.98
CA ARG A 230 16.01 16.57 10.81
C ARG A 230 15.89 15.66 12.01
N ILE A 231 14.83 14.87 12.09
CA ILE A 231 14.63 13.87 13.14
C ILE A 231 15.11 12.50 12.65
N ASP A 232 15.84 11.76 13.50
CA ASP A 232 16.35 10.41 13.19
C ASP A 232 15.35 9.27 13.54
N ASP A 233 15.75 8.03 13.26
CA ASP A 233 15.03 6.78 13.58
C ASP A 233 14.80 6.54 15.09
N LYS A 234 15.38 7.39 15.95
CA LYS A 234 15.35 7.31 17.42
C LYS A 234 14.73 8.57 18.06
N GLY A 235 14.21 9.50 17.25
CA GLY A 235 13.55 10.72 17.71
C GLY A 235 14.50 11.84 18.16
N ASN A 236 15.78 11.76 17.80
CA ASN A 236 16.75 12.83 18.03
C ASN A 236 16.75 13.82 16.87
N PHE A 237 16.88 15.11 17.18
CA PHE A 237 17.26 16.12 16.19
C PHE A 237 18.74 15.94 15.85
N VAL A 238 19.06 15.90 14.56
CA VAL A 238 20.42 15.81 14.02
C VAL A 238 20.66 16.97 13.05
N GLU A 239 21.86 17.56 13.08
CA GLU A 239 22.26 18.63 12.16
C GLU A 239 22.28 18.09 10.72
N ASP A 240 21.43 18.65 9.85
CA ASP A 240 21.30 18.26 8.45
C ASP A 240 20.90 19.52 7.65
N ALA A 241 21.89 20.12 6.97
CA ALA A 241 21.82 21.52 6.55
C ALA A 241 20.73 21.80 5.50
N ASP A 242 20.39 20.77 4.72
CA ASP A 242 19.50 20.82 3.57
C ASP A 242 18.08 20.33 3.96
N TYR A 243 17.76 20.32 5.26
CA TYR A 243 16.47 19.85 5.80
C TYR A 243 15.74 20.88 6.67
N TYR A 244 14.42 20.75 6.70
CA TYR A 244 13.47 21.51 7.50
C TYR A 244 12.65 20.55 8.37
N VAL A 245 12.35 20.94 9.61
CA VAL A 245 11.41 20.21 10.50
C VAL A 245 10.20 21.08 10.82
N THR A 246 8.99 20.56 10.66
CA THR A 246 7.77 21.28 11.05
C THR A 246 7.64 21.43 12.57
N GLY A 247 6.85 22.40 13.00
CA GLY A 247 6.18 22.35 14.31
C GLY A 247 5.35 21.07 14.48
N ALA A 248 4.98 20.75 15.72
CA ALA A 248 4.22 19.53 16.03
C ALA A 248 2.76 19.69 15.58
N LEU A 249 2.40 19.05 14.46
CA LEU A 249 1.05 19.05 13.90
C LEU A 249 0.17 18.06 14.69
N LYS A 250 -1.12 18.38 14.86
CA LYS A 250 -2.10 17.42 15.40
C LYS A 250 -2.26 16.27 14.40
N TYR A 251 -2.27 15.04 14.92
CA TYR A 251 -2.55 13.83 14.15
C TYR A 251 -3.58 12.96 14.88
N THR A 252 -4.35 12.18 14.14
CA THR A 252 -5.42 11.32 14.67
C THR A 252 -5.33 9.96 13.95
N PRO A 253 -4.93 8.86 14.60
CA PRO A 253 -4.58 7.62 13.89
C PRO A 253 -5.70 7.03 13.00
N SER A 254 -6.97 7.34 13.30
CA SER A 254 -8.16 6.84 12.58
C SER A 254 -8.68 7.76 11.47
N GLU A 255 -7.98 8.84 11.14
CA GLU A 255 -8.35 9.78 10.08
C GLU A 255 -7.29 9.71 8.97
N ASP A 256 -7.70 9.88 7.72
CA ASP A 256 -6.77 9.76 6.59
C ASP A 256 -6.03 11.06 6.33
N TYR A 257 -4.70 10.94 6.18
CA TYR A 257 -3.82 12.05 5.82
C TYR A 257 -3.02 11.69 4.56
N VAL A 258 -2.89 12.63 3.63
CA VAL A 258 -2.03 12.49 2.44
C VAL A 258 -0.87 13.48 2.51
N ILE A 259 0.33 13.02 2.13
CA ILE A 259 1.55 13.83 1.95
C ILE A 259 1.94 13.88 0.47
N THR A 260 2.34 15.06 -0.01
CA THR A 260 2.65 15.31 -1.43
C THR A 260 4.14 15.37 -1.80
N SER A 261 5.06 15.27 -0.83
CA SER A 261 6.51 15.30 -1.09
C SER A 261 7.30 14.39 -0.14
N PRO A 262 8.44 13.80 -0.56
CA PRO A 262 9.20 12.85 0.26
C PRO A 262 9.67 13.45 1.59
N ALA A 263 9.49 12.71 2.69
CA ALA A 263 9.80 13.19 4.04
C ALA A 263 9.92 12.06 5.07
N TYR A 264 10.56 12.39 6.20
CA TYR A 264 10.52 11.60 7.43
C TYR A 264 9.38 12.07 8.33
N ILE A 265 8.47 11.16 8.71
CA ILE A 265 7.32 11.42 9.56
C ILE A 265 7.60 10.84 10.95
N SER A 266 7.86 11.70 11.93
CA SER A 266 8.14 11.30 13.32
C SER A 266 6.88 11.41 14.18
N PHE A 267 6.45 10.28 14.75
CA PHE A 267 5.19 10.14 15.48
C PHE A 267 5.38 10.25 16.99
N TYR A 268 4.46 10.95 17.66
CA TYR A 268 4.54 11.25 19.09
C TYR A 268 3.21 11.04 19.82
N ASN A 269 3.30 10.55 21.07
CA ASN A 269 2.25 10.72 22.07
C ASN A 269 2.62 11.90 22.98
N GLY A 270 2.11 13.09 22.65
CA GLY A 270 2.35 14.37 23.35
C GLY A 270 3.80 14.87 23.28
N ARG A 271 4.70 14.22 24.02
CA ARG A 271 6.17 14.46 24.00
C ARG A 271 6.98 13.16 23.99
N ARG A 272 6.33 12.00 23.99
CA ARG A 272 6.97 10.69 23.91
C ARG A 272 7.05 10.31 22.44
N PHE A 273 8.26 10.28 21.89
CA PHE A 273 8.54 9.68 20.59
C PHE A 273 8.05 8.23 20.53
N ILE A 274 7.56 7.82 19.37
CA ILE A 274 7.14 6.45 19.07
C ILE A 274 8.11 5.88 18.04
N GLU A 275 8.09 6.43 16.82
CA GLU A 275 8.89 6.01 15.68
C GLU A 275 9.00 7.12 14.62
N THR A 276 9.89 6.93 13.65
CA THR A 276 10.02 7.77 12.45
C THR A 276 9.88 6.87 11.23
N VAL A 277 8.96 7.19 10.32
CA VAL A 277 8.75 6.49 9.05
C VAL A 277 9.29 7.34 7.90
N GLU A 278 9.95 6.74 6.92
CA GLU A 278 10.45 7.40 5.71
C GLU A 278 9.47 7.18 4.54
N ILE A 279 8.94 8.27 3.98
CA ILE A 279 8.04 8.27 2.83
C ILE A 279 8.85 8.69 1.59
N THR A 280 9.00 7.80 0.61
CA THR A 280 9.84 8.01 -0.58
C THR A 280 9.04 8.15 -1.88
N ALA A 281 7.97 7.36 -2.05
CA ALA A 281 6.99 7.54 -3.12
C ALA A 281 5.91 8.54 -2.65
N VAL A 282 5.45 9.40 -3.56
CA VAL A 282 4.40 10.41 -3.29
C VAL A 282 3.53 10.71 -4.53
N PRO A 283 2.27 11.14 -4.37
CA PRO A 283 1.56 11.34 -3.10
C PRO A 283 1.36 10.02 -2.35
N ALA A 284 1.34 10.06 -1.03
CA ALA A 284 1.21 8.85 -0.19
C ALA A 284 0.28 9.09 0.99
N TYR A 285 -0.35 8.04 1.50
CA TYR A 285 -1.03 8.08 2.79
C TYR A 285 -0.01 8.11 3.93
N LEU A 286 -0.34 8.78 5.04
CA LEU A 286 0.39 8.58 6.30
C LEU A 286 -0.07 7.24 6.94
N PRO A 287 0.85 6.43 7.49
CA PRO A 287 0.51 5.18 8.14
C PRO A 287 -0.28 5.40 9.45
N GLU A 288 -1.11 4.43 9.86
CA GLU A 288 -1.74 4.44 11.18
C GLU A 288 -0.72 4.07 12.26
N VAL A 289 -0.29 5.06 13.06
CA VAL A 289 0.60 4.82 14.22
C VAL A 289 -0.22 4.83 15.51
N SER A 290 -0.54 3.63 15.99
CA SER A 290 -1.45 3.42 17.11
C SER A 290 -1.01 4.15 18.39
N GLY A 291 -1.87 5.06 18.86
CA GLY A 291 -1.62 5.86 20.05
C GLY A 291 -0.67 7.05 19.86
N ALA A 292 -0.29 7.41 18.63
CA ALA A 292 0.20 8.76 18.33
C ALA A 292 -0.94 9.79 18.43
N ASN A 293 -0.58 11.06 18.61
CA ASN A 293 -1.51 12.21 18.52
C ASN A 293 -0.84 13.53 18.04
N TYR A 294 0.47 13.50 17.77
CA TYR A 294 1.18 14.55 17.05
C TYR A 294 2.19 13.92 16.08
N ILE A 295 2.47 14.64 14.99
CA ILE A 295 3.58 14.36 14.07
C ILE A 295 4.49 15.58 13.93
N ASN A 296 5.77 15.32 13.68
CA ASN A 296 6.71 16.28 13.12
C ASN A 296 7.22 15.71 11.79
N ILE A 297 7.35 16.56 10.78
CA ILE A 297 7.77 16.16 9.44
C ILE A 297 9.14 16.77 9.16
N SER A 298 10.12 15.94 8.80
CA SER A 298 11.43 16.39 8.36
C SER A 298 11.57 16.19 6.85
N PHE A 299 11.74 17.26 6.09
CA PHE A 299 11.72 17.27 4.62
C PHE A 299 12.91 18.06 4.06
N ASN A 300 13.36 17.71 2.85
CA ASN A 300 14.46 18.41 2.18
C ASN A 300 14.01 19.76 1.60
N ASP A 301 14.94 20.70 1.46
CA ASP A 301 14.70 22.08 1.03
C ASP A 301 14.22 22.24 -0.42
N ASP A 302 14.52 21.31 -1.34
CA ASP A 302 13.94 21.31 -2.70
C ASP A 302 12.40 21.21 -2.65
N TYR A 303 11.85 20.44 -1.68
CA TYR A 303 10.41 20.24 -1.53
C TYR A 303 9.68 21.35 -0.76
N LEU A 304 10.37 22.44 -0.38
CA LEU A 304 9.82 23.50 0.48
C LEU A 304 8.53 24.12 -0.07
N PHE A 305 8.34 24.17 -1.40
CA PHE A 305 7.13 24.70 -2.02
C PHE A 305 6.14 23.61 -2.51
N GLU A 306 6.50 22.33 -2.37
CA GLU A 306 5.73 21.20 -2.91
C GLU A 306 5.06 20.39 -1.79
N LEU A 307 5.65 20.38 -0.59
CA LEU A 307 5.13 19.67 0.57
C LEU A 307 3.81 20.27 1.06
N ASN A 308 2.76 19.45 1.05
CA ASN A 308 1.49 19.68 1.69
C ASN A 308 1.11 18.43 2.50
N ILE A 309 0.32 18.63 3.56
CA ILE A 309 -0.34 17.59 4.36
C ILE A 309 -1.82 17.89 4.36
N ILE A 310 -2.63 16.93 3.92
CA ILE A 310 -4.08 17.07 3.75
C ILE A 310 -4.77 16.05 4.65
N GLU A 311 -5.56 16.50 5.64
CA GLU A 311 -6.52 15.68 6.41
C GLU A 311 -7.78 15.52 5.53
N LEU A 312 -8.14 14.31 5.13
CA LEU A 312 -9.24 14.07 4.18
C LEU A 312 -10.63 14.23 4.85
N ASP A 313 -11.66 14.56 4.04
CA ASP A 313 -13.06 14.83 4.47
C ASP A 313 -13.97 13.58 4.56
#